data_AF-A0A183NCJ0-F1
#
_entry.id   AF-A0A183NCJ0-F1
#
_cell.length_a   1.000
_cell.length_b   1.000
_cell.length_c   1.000
_cell.angle_alpha   90.00
_cell.angle_beta   90.00
_cell.angle_gamma   90.00
#
_symmetry.space_group_name_H-M   'P 1'
#
loop_
_entity.id
_entity.type
_entity.pdbx_description
1 polymer ?
#
loop_
_entity_poly.entity_id
_entity_poly.type
_entity_poly.pdbx_seq_one_letter_code
_entity_poly.pdbx_strand_id
1 'polypeptide(L)'
;MGILSILEEECIVPKASDQTFLSKLYDNHLGKSPNFTKPKPPKPGHVEAHFELHHYAGSVPYTITGWLEKNKDPLNDSVVALLGGSKDPLVSNLFTPVVGKYLFTIINEMMNR
;
A
#
# COMPACT_ATOMS: atom_id res chain seq x y z
N MET A 1 8.31 11.10 -4.65
CA MET A 1 7.26 10.19 -4.11
C MET A 1 7.91 9.25 -3.11
N GLY A 2 7.17 8.76 -2.12
CA GLY A 2 7.66 7.75 -1.17
C GLY A 2 7.41 6.32 -1.66
N ILE A 3 7.99 5.33 -0.98
CA ILE A 3 7.84 3.90 -1.30
C ILE A 3 6.36 3.48 -1.32
N LEU A 4 5.59 3.82 -0.28
CA LEU A 4 4.18 3.46 -0.17
C LEU A 4 3.31 4.15 -1.22
N SER A 5 3.60 5.41 -1.56
CA SER A 5 2.88 6.11 -2.62
C SER A 5 3.10 5.47 -4.00
N ILE A 6 4.33 5.01 -4.28
CA ILE A 6 4.62 4.28 -5.52
C ILE A 6 3.89 2.92 -5.52
N LEU A 7 3.80 2.26 -4.37
CA LEU A 7 3.08 1.00 -4.22
C LEU A 7 1.58 1.17 -4.49
N GLU A 8 0.95 2.18 -3.88
CA GLU A 8 -0.46 2.53 -4.08
C GLU A 8 -0.76 2.79 -5.57
N GLU A 9 0.08 3.59 -6.22
CA GLU A 9 -0.05 3.87 -7.65
C GLU A 9 0.07 2.60 -8.51
N GLU A 10 1.05 1.74 -8.23
CA GLU A 10 1.21 0.49 -8.98
C GLU A 10 0.08 -0.51 -8.72
N CYS A 11 -0.60 -0.47 -7.58
CA CYS A 11 -1.72 -1.38 -7.28
C CYS A 11 -2.93 -1.15 -8.19
N ILE A 12 -3.14 0.07 -8.70
CA ILE A 12 -4.25 0.40 -9.61
C ILE A 12 -3.91 0.22 -11.09
N VAL A 13 -2.64 -0.01 -11.43
CA VAL A 13 -2.20 -0.17 -12.83
C VAL A 13 -2.49 -1.59 -13.31
N PRO A 14 -3.29 -1.79 -14.37
CA PRO A 14 -3.84 -3.11 -14.76
C PRO A 14 -2.80 -4.13 -15.25
N LYS A 15 -1.52 -3.73 -15.41
CA LYS A 15 -0.41 -4.60 -15.81
C LYS A 15 0.85 -4.41 -14.96
N ALA A 16 0.74 -3.71 -13.84
CA ALA A 16 1.88 -3.59 -12.93
C ALA A 16 2.24 -4.95 -12.33
N SER A 17 3.54 -5.15 -12.12
CA SER A 17 4.12 -6.31 -11.46
C SER A 17 5.12 -5.83 -10.41
N ASP A 18 5.53 -6.71 -9.49
CA ASP A 18 6.54 -6.34 -8.50
C ASP A 18 7.82 -5.81 -9.18
N GLN A 19 8.13 -6.27 -10.40
CA GLN A 19 9.26 -5.77 -11.17
C GLN A 19 9.08 -4.33 -11.67
N THR A 20 7.87 -3.92 -12.06
CA THR A 20 7.60 -2.52 -12.46
C THR A 20 7.65 -1.60 -11.24
N PHE A 21 7.14 -2.08 -10.10
CA PHE A 21 7.28 -1.41 -8.81
C PHE A 21 8.76 -1.21 -8.42
N LEU A 22 9.60 -2.26 -8.52
CA LEU A 22 11.03 -2.15 -8.23
C LEU A 22 11.74 -1.14 -9.12
N SER A 23 11.46 -1.16 -10.42
CA SER A 23 12.05 -0.21 -11.36
C SER A 23 11.72 1.23 -10.97
N LYS A 24 10.44 1.52 -10.64
CA LYS A 24 10.04 2.83 -10.15
C LYS A 24 10.74 3.21 -8.83
N LEU A 25 10.92 2.27 -7.90
CA LEU A 25 11.68 2.52 -6.67
C LEU A 25 13.12 2.94 -6.97
N TYR A 26 13.80 2.22 -7.86
CA TYR A 26 15.17 2.54 -8.25
C TYR A 26 15.28 3.88 -8.95
N ASP A 27 14.40 4.16 -9.90
CA ASP A 27 14.39 5.43 -10.62
C ASP A 27 14.16 6.63 -9.68
N ASN A 28 13.36 6.45 -8.62
CA ASN A 28 13.02 7.52 -7.68
C ASN A 28 14.01 7.67 -6.52
N HIS A 29 14.64 6.58 -6.06
CA HIS A 29 15.40 6.60 -4.80
C HIS A 29 16.87 6.25 -4.93
N LEU A 30 17.27 5.42 -5.90
CA LEU A 30 18.66 4.97 -5.99
C LEU A 30 19.58 6.16 -6.34
N GLY A 31 20.56 6.43 -5.47
CA GLY A 31 21.48 7.56 -5.63
C GLY A 31 20.87 8.94 -5.34
N LYS A 32 19.56 9.00 -5.05
CA LYS A 32 18.82 10.24 -4.73
C LYS A 32 18.44 10.30 -3.25
N SER A 33 18.19 9.15 -2.64
CA SER A 33 17.82 9.00 -1.24
C SER A 33 18.95 8.30 -0.47
N PRO A 34 19.54 8.93 0.56
CA PRO A 34 20.70 8.37 1.27
C PRO A 34 20.39 7.07 2.03
N ASN A 35 19.11 6.84 2.34
CA ASN A 35 18.65 5.68 3.11
C ASN A 35 18.17 4.52 2.24
N PHE A 36 18.39 4.56 0.92
CA PHE A 36 17.92 3.53 -0.02
C PHE A 36 19.09 3.02 -0.86
N THR A 37 19.36 1.72 -0.79
CA THR A 37 20.46 1.09 -1.54
C THR A 37 20.05 -0.23 -2.18
N LYS A 38 20.91 -0.71 -3.09
CA LYS A 38 20.85 -2.10 -3.54
C LYS A 38 21.13 -3.05 -2.36
N PRO A 39 20.51 -4.24 -2.34
CA PRO A 39 20.71 -5.20 -1.28
C PRO A 39 22.11 -5.83 -1.38
N LYS A 40 22.65 -6.25 -0.25
CA LYS A 40 23.90 -7.02 -0.19
C LYS A 40 23.68 -8.43 -0.77
N PRO A 41 24.72 -9.07 -1.33
CA PRO A 41 24.62 -10.44 -1.81
C PRO A 41 24.08 -11.38 -0.72
N PRO A 42 23.08 -12.22 -1.04
CA PRO A 42 22.48 -13.11 -0.06
C PRO A 42 23.52 -14.14 0.42
N LYS A 43 23.46 -14.50 1.71
CA LYS A 43 24.19 -15.65 2.24
C LYS A 43 23.57 -16.94 1.67
N PRO A 44 24.35 -18.04 1.54
CA PRO A 44 23.81 -19.32 1.11
C PRO A 44 22.58 -19.72 1.93
N GLY A 45 21.47 -20.04 1.27
CA GLY A 45 20.21 -20.43 1.91
C GLY A 45 19.24 -19.29 2.26
N HIS A 46 19.57 -18.04 1.97
CA HIS A 46 18.66 -16.89 2.19
C HIS A 46 18.00 -16.41 0.88
N VAL A 47 16.77 -15.93 1.01
CA VAL A 47 16.02 -15.32 -0.11
C VAL A 47 16.69 -14.02 -0.54
N GLU A 48 16.84 -13.84 -1.85
CA GLU A 48 17.40 -12.63 -2.43
C GLU A 48 16.48 -11.42 -2.19
N ALA A 49 17.02 -10.40 -1.54
CA ALA A 49 16.31 -9.15 -1.34
C ALA A 49 16.35 -8.30 -2.61
N HIS A 50 15.41 -7.36 -2.72
CA HIS A 50 15.26 -6.48 -3.88
C HIS A 50 15.79 -5.07 -3.60
N PHE A 51 15.70 -4.58 -2.36
CA PHE A 51 16.32 -3.31 -1.93
C PHE A 51 16.65 -3.34 -0.44
N GLU A 52 17.48 -2.42 0.04
CA GLU A 52 17.83 -2.26 1.44
C GLU A 52 17.51 -0.83 1.91
N LEU A 53 16.93 -0.71 3.10
CA LEU A 53 16.69 0.58 3.75
C LEU A 53 17.55 0.74 4.99
N HIS A 54 18.13 1.92 5.15
CA HIS A 54 18.88 2.29 6.33
C HIS A 54 17.98 3.02 7.32
N HIS A 55 17.67 2.34 8.42
CA HIS A 55 16.92 2.90 9.54
C HIS A 55 17.86 3.12 10.73
N TYR A 56 17.40 3.81 11.76
CA TYR A 56 18.20 4.08 12.96
C TYR A 56 18.72 2.81 13.66
N ALA A 57 17.96 1.70 13.57
CA ALA A 57 18.32 0.40 14.13
C ALA A 57 19.19 -0.45 13.20
N GLY A 58 19.54 0.06 12.01
CA GLY A 58 20.38 -0.60 11.03
C GLY A 58 19.73 -0.78 9.65
N SER A 59 20.49 -1.44 8.78
CA SER A 59 20.08 -1.83 7.44
C SER A 59 19.08 -2.98 7.46
N VAL A 60 17.96 -2.83 6.76
CA VAL A 60 16.96 -3.88 6.59
C VAL A 60 16.77 -4.19 5.10
N PRO A 61 17.09 -5.41 4.66
CA PRO A 61 16.81 -5.87 3.31
C PRO A 61 15.32 -6.24 3.16
N TYR A 62 14.69 -5.80 2.06
CA TYR A 62 13.28 -6.07 1.75
C TYR A 62 13.13 -6.90 0.49
N THR A 63 12.19 -7.84 0.53
CA THR A 63 11.66 -8.57 -0.62
C THR A 63 10.30 -7.99 -0.99
N ILE A 64 10.08 -7.75 -2.29
CA ILE A 64 8.82 -7.17 -2.80
C ILE A 64 7.87 -8.22 -3.36
N THR A 65 8.25 -9.49 -3.34
CA THR A 65 7.47 -10.58 -3.92
C THR A 65 6.06 -10.64 -3.32
N GLY A 66 5.05 -10.50 -4.17
CA GLY A 66 3.64 -10.49 -3.83
C GLY A 66 3.16 -9.19 -3.18
N TRP A 67 3.95 -8.11 -3.18
CA TRP A 67 3.51 -6.86 -2.56
C TRP A 67 2.33 -6.25 -3.29
N LEU A 68 2.34 -6.22 -4.63
CA LEU A 68 1.20 -5.68 -5.37
C LEU A 68 -0.07 -6.50 -5.14
N GLU A 69 0.03 -7.83 -5.11
CA GLU A 69 -1.13 -8.69 -4.87
C GLU A 69 -1.71 -8.47 -3.46
N LYS A 70 -0.85 -8.43 -2.43
CA LYS A 70 -1.27 -8.22 -1.03
C LYS A 70 -1.89 -6.84 -0.78
N ASN A 71 -1.57 -5.85 -1.60
CA ASN A 71 -2.05 -4.47 -1.45
C ASN A 71 -3.12 -4.09 -2.49
N LYS A 72 -3.41 -4.96 -3.45
CA LYS A 72 -4.64 -4.85 -4.25
C LYS A 72 -5.80 -5.18 -3.31
N ASP A 73 -6.66 -4.20 -3.08
CA ASP A 73 -7.85 -4.34 -2.24
C ASP A 73 -9.12 -4.32 -3.11
N PRO A 74 -9.36 -5.34 -3.96
CA PRO A 74 -10.57 -5.41 -4.76
C PRO A 74 -11.74 -5.80 -3.86
N LEU A 75 -12.33 -4.80 -3.20
CA LEU A 75 -13.56 -4.98 -2.45
C LEU A 75 -14.72 -5.12 -3.45
N ASN A 76 -15.55 -6.16 -3.28
CA ASN A 76 -16.70 -6.38 -4.15
C ASN A 76 -17.89 -5.52 -3.69
N ASP A 77 -18.25 -4.52 -4.48
CA ASP A 77 -19.36 -3.60 -4.18
C ASP A 77 -20.70 -4.29 -3.89
N SER A 78 -20.98 -5.42 -4.56
CA SER A 78 -22.21 -6.17 -4.33
C SER A 78 -22.22 -6.84 -2.96
N VAL A 79 -21.06 -7.33 -2.51
CA VAL A 79 -20.91 -7.94 -1.17
C VAL A 79 -21.03 -6.86 -0.10
N VAL A 80 -20.41 -5.69 -0.31
CA VAL A 80 -20.54 -4.54 0.59
C VAL A 80 -22.00 -4.10 0.72
N ALA A 81 -22.71 -3.96 -0.40
CA ALA A 81 -24.12 -3.58 -0.41
C ALA A 81 -25.00 -4.61 0.30
N LEU A 82 -24.75 -5.90 0.06
CA LEU A 82 -25.49 -6.99 0.72
C LEU A 82 -25.29 -6.98 2.23
N LEU A 83 -24.04 -6.89 2.70
CA LEU A 83 -23.71 -6.91 4.13
C LEU A 83 -24.18 -5.63 4.83
N GLY A 84 -24.09 -4.47 4.16
CA GLY A 84 -24.64 -3.21 4.65
C GLY A 84 -26.18 -3.23 4.78
N GLY A 85 -26.87 -4.04 3.97
CA GLY A 85 -28.31 -4.28 4.05
C GLY A 85 -28.74 -5.42 5.00
N SER A 86 -27.81 -5.98 5.78
CA SER A 86 -28.12 -7.07 6.70
C SER A 86 -29.19 -6.68 7.73
N LYS A 87 -30.02 -7.66 8.12
CA LYS A 87 -30.99 -7.50 9.23
C LYS A 87 -30.33 -7.59 10.61
N ASP A 88 -29.10 -8.09 10.67
CA ASP A 88 -28.30 -8.10 11.90
C ASP A 88 -27.66 -6.72 12.09
N PRO A 89 -27.99 -6.00 13.18
CA PRO A 89 -27.49 -4.63 13.40
C PRO A 89 -25.96 -4.54 13.51
N LEU A 90 -25.28 -5.57 14.01
CA LEU A 90 -23.82 -5.58 14.09
C LEU A 90 -23.23 -5.63 12.68
N VAL A 91 -23.74 -6.53 11.85
CA VAL A 91 -23.25 -6.73 10.48
C VAL A 91 -23.52 -5.50 9.62
N SER A 92 -24.72 -4.91 9.67
CA SER A 92 -25.03 -3.70 8.90
C SER A 92 -24.17 -2.50 9.30
N ASN A 93 -23.85 -2.37 10.59
CA ASN A 93 -23.01 -1.29 11.11
C ASN A 93 -21.52 -1.44 10.72
N LEU A 94 -21.03 -2.67 10.54
CA LEU A 94 -19.65 -2.91 10.09
C LEU A 94 -19.46 -2.62 8.60
N PHE A 95 -20.50 -2.80 7.79
CA PHE A 95 -20.45 -2.66 6.33
C PHE A 95 -21.28 -1.46 5.83
N THR A 96 -21.45 -0.43 6.67
CA THR A 96 -22.15 0.79 6.26
C THR A 96 -21.38 1.44 5.11
N PRO A 97 -22.01 1.71 3.96
CA PRO A 97 -21.32 2.31 2.81
C PRO A 97 -20.61 3.60 3.24
N VAL A 98 -19.34 3.74 2.87
CA VAL A 98 -18.58 4.99 3.05
C VAL A 98 -19.03 5.99 1.98
N VAL A 99 -20.34 6.25 1.89
CA VAL A 99 -20.88 7.30 1.03
C VAL A 99 -21.03 8.53 1.92
N GLY A 100 -20.05 9.44 1.84
CA GLY A 100 -20.22 10.82 2.25
C GLY A 100 -19.86 11.21 3.68
N LYS A 101 -19.51 10.30 4.61
CA LYS A 101 -19.20 10.73 6.00
C LYS A 101 -17.88 11.50 6.13
N TYR A 102 -16.80 11.11 5.45
CA TYR A 102 -15.51 11.80 5.64
C TYR A 102 -15.44 13.19 4.99
N LEU A 103 -16.00 13.36 3.79
CA LEU A 103 -15.96 14.66 3.11
C LEU A 103 -16.90 15.68 3.79
N PHE A 104 -18.10 15.26 4.22
CA PHE A 104 -19.03 16.17 4.91
C PHE A 104 -18.59 16.50 6.34
N THR A 105 -17.98 15.55 7.08
CA THR A 105 -17.47 15.82 8.43
C THR A 105 -16.25 16.74 8.40
N ILE A 106 -15.29 16.51 7.49
CA ILE A 106 -14.09 17.38 7.38
C ILE A 106 -14.48 18.79 6.91
N ILE A 107 -15.37 18.93 5.93
CA ILE A 107 -15.84 20.24 5.46
C ILE A 107 -16.64 20.98 6.56
N ASN A 108 -17.52 20.28 7.29
CA ASN A 108 -18.24 20.90 8.40
C ASN A 108 -17.33 21.29 9.58
N GLU A 109 -16.26 20.55 9.86
CA GLU A 109 -15.26 20.92 10.88
C GLU A 109 -14.35 22.07 10.43
N MET A 110 -14.07 22.20 9.14
CA MET A 110 -13.27 23.29 8.57
C MET A 110 -14.05 24.59 8.37
N MET A 111 -15.37 24.53 8.16
CA MET A 111 -16.23 25.73 8.01
C MET A 111 -16.78 26.28 9.34
N ASN A 112 -16.69 25.52 10.43
CA ASN A 112 -17.12 25.95 11.78
C ASN A 112 -15.94 26.30 12.72
N ARG A 113 -14.75 26.56 12.16
CA ARG A 113 -13.63 27.23 12.84
C ARG A 113 -13.31 28.51 12.10
#